data_AF-A0A899G7U8-F1
#
_entry.id   AF-A0A899G7U8-F1
#
_cell.length_a   1.000
_cell.length_b   1.000
_cell.length_c   1.000
_cell.angle_alpha   90.00
_cell.angle_beta   90.00
_cell.angle_gamma   90.00
#
_symmetry.space_group_name_H-M   'P 1'
#
loop_
_entity.id
_entity.type
_entity.pdbx_description
1 polymer ?
#
loop_
_entity_poly.entity_id
_entity_poly.type
_entity_poly.pdbx_seq_one_letter_code
_entity_poly.pdbx_strand_id
1 'polypeptide(L)'
;MKYTGKALISYIILIISLLPRVKAIYSYCKCTCFGNSTVLRLNEPTIKNKPCQDCTKKFCLEQNLTICQNIEFKNPEDLIENTDISTLCFQRDGINKFI
;
A
#
# COMPACT_ATOMS: atom_id res chain seq x y z
N MET A 1 -27.58 -13.68 44.79
CA MET A 1 -27.50 -12.81 43.60
C MET A 1 -26.31 -13.20 42.70
N LYS A 2 -26.40 -14.29 41.92
CA LYS A 2 -25.35 -14.74 40.98
C LYS A 2 -25.67 -14.43 39.49
N TYR A 3 -26.83 -13.82 39.24
CA TYR A 3 -27.43 -13.67 37.90
C TYR A 3 -27.02 -12.38 37.18
N THR A 4 -26.59 -11.36 37.94
CA THR A 4 -26.23 -10.02 37.46
C THR A 4 -24.93 -10.02 36.64
N GLY A 5 -23.93 -10.79 37.04
CA GLY A 5 -22.66 -10.90 36.30
C GLY A 5 -22.80 -11.56 34.93
N LYS A 6 -23.66 -12.58 34.79
CA LYS A 6 -23.91 -13.25 33.51
C LYS A 6 -24.69 -12.37 32.53
N ALA A 7 -25.63 -11.58 33.02
CA ALA A 7 -26.36 -10.61 32.21
C ALA A 7 -25.43 -9.49 31.69
N LEU A 8 -24.50 -9.01 32.52
CA LEU A 8 -23.50 -8.02 32.11
C LEU A 8 -22.53 -8.57 31.06
N ILE A 9 -22.06 -9.81 31.21
CA ILE A 9 -21.20 -10.48 30.23
C ILE A 9 -21.95 -10.66 28.90
N SER A 10 -23.21 -11.10 28.96
CA SER A 10 -24.05 -11.24 27.76
C SER A 10 -24.22 -9.93 27.00
N TYR A 11 -24.40 -8.82 27.72
CA TYR A 11 -24.54 -7.49 27.12
C TYR A 11 -23.24 -7.02 26.46
N ILE A 12 -22.08 -7.30 27.08
CA ILE A 12 -20.77 -6.94 26.53
C ILE A 12 -20.49 -7.68 25.22
N ILE A 13 -20.85 -8.97 25.13
CA ILE A 13 -20.68 -9.77 23.90
C ILE A 13 -21.57 -9.22 22.78
N LEU A 14 -22.81 -8.85 23.11
CA LEU A 14 -23.73 -8.20 22.18
C LEU A 14 -23.17 -6.87 21.66
N ILE A 15 -22.59 -6.04 22.54
CA ILE A 15 -21.94 -4.78 22.17
C ILE A 15 -20.70 -4.98 21.28
N ILE A 16 -19.85 -5.98 21.58
CA ILE A 16 -18.65 -6.24 20.79
C ILE A 16 -18.99 -6.66 19.35
N SER A 17 -20.12 -7.34 19.14
CA SER A 17 -20.57 -7.74 17.80
C SER A 17 -20.96 -6.57 16.89
N LEU A 18 -21.23 -5.39 17.46
CA LEU A 18 -21.61 -4.17 16.73
C LEU A 18 -20.41 -3.30 16.33
N LEU A 19 -19.19 -3.67 16.74
CA LEU A 19 -17.98 -2.92 16.39
C LEU A 19 -17.64 -3.11 14.90
N PRO A 20 -17.47 -2.02 14.12
CA PRO A 20 -17.01 -2.13 12.75
C PRO A 20 -15.58 -2.69 12.70
N ARG A 21 -15.34 -3.67 11.83
CA ARG A 21 -13.98 -4.16 11.55
C ARG A 21 -13.24 -3.10 10.76
N VAL A 22 -12.17 -2.53 11.34
CA VAL A 22 -11.28 -1.62 10.62
C VAL A 22 -10.57 -2.41 9.51
N LYS A 23 -10.83 -2.04 8.25
CA LYS A 23 -10.13 -2.61 7.08
C LYS A 23 -8.83 -1.84 6.87
N ALA A 24 -7.69 -2.51 7.06
CA ALA A 24 -6.42 -1.95 6.61
C ALA A 24 -6.30 -2.16 5.10
N ILE A 25 -6.39 -1.07 4.32
CA ILE A 25 -6.08 -1.08 2.89
C ILE A 25 -4.60 -0.74 2.74
N TYR A 26 -3.83 -1.66 2.15
CA TYR A 26 -2.43 -1.40 1.83
C TYR A 26 -2.30 -1.13 0.34
N SER A 27 -1.62 -0.03 0.01
CA SER A 27 -1.29 0.35 -1.36
C SER A 27 0.18 0.06 -1.65
N TYR A 28 0.43 -0.43 -2.85
CA TYR A 28 1.75 -0.81 -3.32
C TYR A 28 2.02 -0.14 -4.67
N CYS A 29 3.27 0.26 -4.87
CA CYS A 29 3.78 0.76 -6.13
C CYS A 29 4.74 -0.27 -6.74
N LYS A 30 4.43 -0.76 -7.93
CA LYS A 30 5.33 -1.55 -8.74
C LYS A 30 6.15 -0.60 -9.60
N CYS A 31 7.45 -0.59 -9.37
CA CYS A 31 8.44 0.10 -10.19
C CYS A 31 9.06 -0.91 -11.16
N THR A 32 8.93 -0.70 -12.46
CA THR A 32 9.61 -1.53 -13.47
C THR A 32 10.71 -0.70 -14.11
N CYS A 33 11.93 -1.22 -14.17
CA CYS A 33 13.10 -0.63 -14.82
C CYS A 33 13.75 -1.70 -15.69
N PHE A 34 13.98 -1.42 -16.99
CA PHE A 34 14.65 -2.34 -17.92
C PHE A 34 14.03 -3.76 -17.92
N GLY A 35 12.70 -3.84 -17.84
CA GLY A 35 11.94 -5.11 -17.78
C GLY A 35 11.90 -5.81 -16.42
N ASN A 36 12.68 -5.38 -15.42
CA ASN A 36 12.65 -5.92 -14.06
C ASN A 36 11.77 -5.08 -13.15
N SER A 37 11.01 -5.71 -12.25
CA SER A 37 10.08 -5.01 -11.37
C SER A 37 10.35 -5.25 -9.89
N THR A 38 10.20 -4.19 -9.10
CA THR A 38 10.21 -4.23 -7.63
C THR A 38 8.91 -3.64 -7.10
N VAL A 39 8.34 -4.27 -6.08
CA VAL A 39 7.12 -3.81 -5.41
C VAL A 39 7.49 -3.11 -4.10
N LEU A 40 7.05 -1.87 -3.96
CA LEU A 40 7.28 -1.05 -2.79
C LEU A 40 5.95 -0.73 -2.11
N ARG A 41 5.97 -0.72 -0.78
CA ARG A 41 4.82 -0.30 0.00
C ARG A 41 4.77 1.22 0.07
N LEU A 42 3.59 1.78 -0.17
CA LEU A 42 3.35 3.21 0.04
C LEU A 42 3.00 3.38 1.53
N ASN A 43 3.99 3.74 2.35
CA ASN A 43 3.78 4.26 3.71
C ASN A 43 3.31 5.72 3.55
N GLU A 44 2.34 6.31 4.25
CA GLU A 44 1.75 6.14 5.58
C GLU A 44 0.30 6.70 5.47
N PRO A 45 -0.60 6.53 6.47
CA PRO A 45 -1.91 7.18 6.50
C PRO A 45 -1.71 8.66 6.84
N THR A 46 -1.06 9.41 5.94
CA THR A 46 -1.35 10.83 5.88
C THR A 46 -2.80 10.95 5.44
N ILE A 47 -3.46 12.01 5.84
CA ILE A 47 -4.89 12.32 5.62
C ILE A 47 -5.24 12.43 4.11
N LYS A 48 -4.36 11.97 3.22
CA LYS A 48 -4.55 11.84 1.79
C LYS A 48 -5.25 10.52 1.48
N ASN A 49 -6.52 10.62 1.11
CA ASN A 49 -7.38 9.52 0.66
C ASN A 49 -6.90 8.80 -0.63
N LYS A 50 -5.66 9.01 -1.10
CA LYS A 50 -5.18 8.55 -2.42
C LYS A 50 -3.68 8.20 -2.43
N PRO A 51 -3.25 7.14 -1.70
CA PRO A 51 -1.83 6.71 -1.66
C PRO A 51 -1.25 6.39 -3.04
N CYS A 52 -2.06 5.94 -4.01
CA CYS A 52 -1.58 5.69 -5.38
C CYS A 52 -1.07 6.94 -6.12
N GLN A 53 -1.42 8.15 -5.66
CA GLN A 53 -0.87 9.37 -6.25
C GLN A 53 0.63 9.52 -6.01
N ASP A 54 1.16 8.87 -4.98
CA ASP A 54 2.58 8.89 -4.66
C ASP A 54 3.36 7.88 -5.54
N CYS A 55 2.68 6.97 -6.26
CA CYS A 55 3.31 6.01 -7.16
C CYS A 55 3.69 6.64 -8.51
N THR A 56 4.78 7.41 -8.49
CA THR A 56 5.32 8.13 -9.67
C THR A 56 6.69 7.61 -10.07
N LYS A 57 7.14 7.91 -11.31
CA LYS A 57 8.51 7.60 -11.74
C LYS A 57 9.56 8.18 -10.78
N LYS A 58 9.34 9.41 -10.30
CA LYS A 58 10.19 10.08 -9.31
C LYS A 58 10.31 9.29 -8.02
N PHE A 59 9.18 8.80 -7.48
CA PHE A 59 9.19 7.92 -6.31
C PHE A 59 10.08 6.69 -6.54
N CYS A 60 9.97 6.01 -7.68
CA CYS A 60 10.80 4.84 -7.98
C CYS A 60 12.31 5.16 -8.07
N LEU A 61 12.66 6.34 -8.59
CA LEU A 61 14.05 6.80 -8.68
C LEU A 61 14.63 7.12 -7.30
N GLU A 62 13.87 7.77 -6.43
CA GLU A 62 14.29 8.12 -5.06
C GLU A 62 14.59 6.90 -4.19
N GLN A 63 14.02 5.74 -4.52
CA GLN A 63 14.19 4.49 -3.78
C GLN A 63 15.54 3.82 -4.09
N ASN A 64 16.35 4.40 -4.99
CA ASN A 64 17.70 3.94 -5.34
C ASN A 64 17.80 2.43 -5.64
N LEU A 65 16.75 1.89 -6.27
CA LEU A 65 16.63 0.47 -6.57
C LEU A 65 17.75 0.02 -7.50
N THR A 66 18.40 -1.11 -7.19
CA THR A 66 19.49 -1.67 -8.00
C THR A 66 19.08 -1.93 -9.45
N ILE A 67 17.81 -2.28 -9.68
CA ILE A 67 17.23 -2.46 -11.02
C ILE A 67 17.18 -1.17 -11.86
N CYS A 68 17.38 0.00 -11.25
CA CYS A 68 17.35 1.31 -11.91
C CYS A 68 18.71 2.05 -11.81
N GLN A 69 19.80 1.41 -11.33
CA GLN A 69 21.11 2.06 -11.11
C GLN A 69 21.94 2.29 -12.38
N ASN A 70 21.61 1.65 -13.50
CA ASN A 70 22.33 1.76 -14.77
C ASN A 70 21.64 2.67 -15.78
N ILE A 71 20.87 3.66 -15.32
CA ILE A 71 20.39 4.71 -16.19
C ILE A 71 21.60 5.57 -16.54
N GLU A 72 22.14 5.38 -17.74
CA GLU A 72 23.16 6.28 -18.28
C GLU A 72 22.46 7.63 -18.50
N PHE A 73 22.54 8.51 -17.51
CA PHE A 73 21.96 9.87 -17.52
C PHE A 73 22.68 10.70 -18.58
N LYS A 74 22.36 10.49 -19.86
CA LYS A 74 23.09 11.16 -20.93
C LYS A 74 22.74 12.64 -21.02
N ASN A 75 21.53 13.05 -20.64
CA ASN A 75 21.12 14.43 -20.36
C ASN A 75 19.79 14.43 -19.58
N PRO A 76 19.48 15.47 -18.80
CA PRO A 76 18.19 15.63 -18.12
C PRO A 76 16.98 15.73 -19.08
N GLU A 77 17.21 15.97 -20.36
CA GLU A 77 16.19 16.14 -21.40
C GLU A 77 15.84 14.82 -22.12
N ASP A 78 16.74 13.83 -22.10
CA ASP A 78 16.54 12.50 -22.71
C ASP A 78 15.71 11.54 -21.82
N LEU A 79 15.40 11.98 -20.59
CA LEU A 79 14.60 11.25 -19.58
C LEU A 79 13.18 10.88 -20.05
N ILE A 80 12.71 11.46 -21.16
CA ILE A 80 11.32 11.37 -21.58
C ILE A 80 11.10 10.23 -22.59
N GLU A 81 12.12 9.80 -23.34
CA GLU A 81 11.90 8.92 -24.51
C GLU A 81 12.47 7.50 -24.41
N ASN A 82 13.55 7.25 -23.65
CA ASN A 82 14.27 5.95 -23.75
C ASN A 82 14.58 5.23 -22.42
N THR A 83 13.92 5.58 -21.32
CA THR A 83 14.03 4.77 -20.09
C THR A 83 12.74 4.00 -19.89
N ASP A 84 12.82 2.67 -19.96
CA ASP A 84 11.74 1.71 -19.70
C ASP A 84 11.34 1.69 -18.22
N ILE A 85 11.07 2.87 -17.65
CA ILE A 85 10.61 3.07 -16.29
C ILE A 85 9.10 3.25 -16.32
N SER A 86 8.40 2.22 -15.88
CA SER A 86 6.95 2.24 -15.73
C SER A 86 6.55 2.03 -14.27
N THR A 87 5.50 2.72 -13.84
CA THR A 87 4.94 2.59 -12.50
C THR A 87 3.52 2.06 -12.58
N LEU A 88 3.17 1.19 -11.64
CA LEU A 88 1.83 0.63 -11.53
C LEU A 88 1.43 0.58 -10.06
N CYS A 89 0.37 1.29 -9.69
CA CYS A 89 -0.19 1.18 -8.34
C CYS A 89 -1.21 0.04 -8.26
N PHE A 90 -1.21 -0.70 -7.15
CA PHE A 90 -2.24 -1.67 -6.83
C PHE A 90 -2.51 -1.73 -5.33
N GLN A 91 -3.74 -2.07 -4.97
CA GLN A 91 -4.16 -2.24 -3.57
C GLN A 91 -4.38 -3.72 -3.31
N ARG A 92 -3.86 -4.21 -2.18
CA ARG A 92 -4.17 -5.57 -1.72
C ARG A 92 -5.24 -5.46 -0.65
N ASP A 93 -6.45 -5.90 -0.98
CA ASP A 93 -7.50 -6.09 0.01
C ASP A 93 -7.00 -7.15 1.01
N GLY A 94 -6.80 -6.75 2.27
CA GLY A 94 -6.28 -7.60 3.33
C GLY A 94 -7.27 -8.62 3.86
N ILE A 95 -7.99 -9.33 2.99
CA ILE A 95 -8.98 -10.33 3.40
C ILE A 95 -8.49 -11.72 2.98
N ASN A 96 -7.78 -12.38 3.89
CA ASN A 96 -7.91 -13.83 3.98
C ASN A 96 -9.36 -14.09 4.39
N LYS A 97 -10.19 -14.44 3.40
CA LYS A 97 -11.56 -14.84 3.60
C LYS A 97 -11.54 -16.22 4.28
N PHE A 98 -11.38 -16.23 5.60
CA PHE A 98 -11.75 -17.40 6.41
C PHE A 98 -13.27 -17.41 6.45
N ILE A 99 -13.85 -18.07 5.43
CA ILE A 99 -15.16 -18.71 5.51
C ILE A 99 -15.11 -19.73 6.65
#